data_AF-A0A2Z3HDP2-F1
#
_entry.id   AF-A0A2Z3HDP2-F1
#
_cell.length_a   1.000
_cell.length_b   1.000
_cell.length_c   1.000
_cell.angle_alpha   90.00
_cell.angle_beta   90.00
_cell.angle_gamma   90.00
#
_symmetry.space_group_name_H-M   'P 1'
#
loop_
_entity.id
_entity.type
_entity.pdbx_description
1 polymer ?
#
loop_
_entity_poly.entity_id
_entity_poly.type
_entity_poly.pdbx_seq_one_letter_code
_entity_poly.pdbx_strand_id
1 'polypeptide(L)' 'MITEQKLSVAEVARRLGVTENRLHDGKKGVLKKGAEAFPGSGHLTPVEEELRQLRADVKRLEMERDILNKATAFFVTQMN' A
#
# COMPACT_ATOMS: atom_id res chain seq x y z
N MET A 1 13.02 10.77 22.04
CA MET A 1 11.83 10.96 21.15
C MET A 1 11.00 12.16 21.65
N ILE A 2 10.08 12.77 20.87
CA ILE A 2 9.27 13.97 21.26
C ILE A 2 8.62 13.86 22.65
N THR A 3 8.38 12.64 23.11
CA THR A 3 7.84 12.29 24.44
C THR A 3 8.82 12.44 25.61
N GLU A 4 10.13 12.60 25.37
CA GLU A 4 11.16 12.61 26.42
C GLU A 4 11.64 14.01 26.80
N GLN A 5 11.45 15.03 25.95
CA GLN A 5 12.03 16.37 26.16
C GLN A 5 11.02 17.45 26.59
N LYS A 6 9.76 17.09 26.91
CA LYS A 6 8.67 18.04 27.26
C LYS A 6 8.46 19.18 26.22
N LEU A 7 8.91 19.01 24.98
CA LEU A 7 8.75 20.02 23.93
C LEU A 7 7.32 20.00 23.39
N SER A 8 6.74 21.19 23.17
CA SER A 8 5.44 21.31 22.52
C SER A 8 5.54 20.90 21.04
N VAL A 9 4.44 20.38 20.46
CA VAL A 9 4.38 20.01 19.04
C VAL A 9 4.70 21.23 18.16
N ALA A 10 4.24 22.41 18.55
CA ALA A 10 4.52 23.69 17.90
C ALA A 10 6.02 24.02 17.85
N GLU A 11 6.74 23.79 18.95
CA GLU A 11 8.17 24.05 18.98
C GLU A 11 8.97 23.07 18.12
N VAL A 12 8.60 21.79 18.13
CA VAL A 12 9.22 20.79 17.28
C VAL A 12 8.93 21.07 15.80
N ALA A 13 7.71 21.47 15.46
CA ALA A 13 7.32 21.87 14.10
C ALA A 13 8.21 23.00 13.57
N ARG A 14 8.39 24.07 14.38
CA ARG A 14 9.26 25.20 14.04
C ARG A 14 10.72 24.77 13.84
N ARG A 15 11.28 23.96 14.74
CA ARG A 15 12.68 23.50 14.64
C ARG A 15 12.93 22.64 13.41
N LEU A 16 11.94 21.84 13.01
CA LEU A 16 12.03 20.93 11.87
C LEU A 16 11.61 21.57 10.55
N GLY A 17 11.14 22.83 10.55
CA GLY A 17 10.66 23.51 9.35
C GLY A 17 9.41 22.87 8.74
N VAL A 18 8.61 22.15 9.54
CA VAL A 18 7.37 21.49 9.11
C VAL A 18 6.17 22.08 9.81
N THR A 19 4.98 21.92 9.24
CA THR A 19 3.72 22.30 9.88
C THR A 19 3.36 21.36 11.03
N GLU A 20 2.74 21.88 12.09
CA GLU A 20 2.26 21.07 13.23
C GLU A 20 1.35 19.90 12.81
N ASN A 21 0.48 20.11 11.82
CA ASN A 21 -0.39 19.06 11.28
C ASN A 21 0.39 17.85 10.80
N ARG A 22 1.54 18.04 10.11
CA ARG A 22 2.39 16.94 9.66
C ARG A 22 2.97 16.13 10.82
N LEU A 23 3.29 16.78 11.94
CA LEU A 23 3.74 16.07 13.14
C LEU A 23 2.60 15.31 13.81
N HIS A 24 1.39 15.88 13.86
CA HIS A 24 0.22 15.18 14.35
C HIS A 24 -0.12 13.95 13.50
N ASP A 25 -0.09 14.10 12.18
CA ASP A 25 -0.34 13.02 11.24
C ASP A 25 0.75 11.95 11.31
N GLY A 26 2.02 12.36 11.40
CA GLY A 26 3.13 11.45 11.64
C GLY A 26 3.01 10.68 12.95
N LYS A 27 2.62 11.36 14.05
CA LYS A 27 2.36 10.71 15.35
C LYS A 27 1.24 9.69 15.24
N LYS A 28 0.12 10.03 14.59
CA LYS A 28 -1.00 9.11 14.34
C LYS A 28 -0.55 7.92 13.48
N GLY A 29 0.25 8.18 12.44
CA GLY A 29 0.84 7.18 11.57
C GLY A 29 1.67 6.17 12.34
N VAL A 30 2.61 6.63 13.18
CA VAL A 30 3.46 5.78 14.01
C VAL A 30 2.64 4.97 15.01
N LEU A 31 1.63 5.58 15.65
CA LEU A 31 0.76 4.86 16.59
C LEU A 31 -0.05 3.75 15.91
N LYS A 32 -0.44 3.93 14.65
CA LYS A 32 -1.28 2.98 13.91
C LYS A 32 -0.47 1.91 13.17
N LYS A 33 0.65 2.30 12.55
CA LYS A 33 1.42 1.48 11.59
C LYS A 33 2.87 1.23 12.05
N GLY A 34 3.30 1.76 13.19
CA GLY A 34 4.65 1.55 13.71
C GLY A 34 5.73 2.03 12.72
N ALA A 35 6.71 1.16 12.46
CA ALA A 35 7.80 1.44 11.53
C ALA A 35 7.35 1.65 10.08
N GLU A 36 6.18 1.13 9.69
CA GLU A 36 5.61 1.29 8.35
C GLU A 36 4.88 2.63 8.16
N ALA A 37 4.88 3.51 9.17
CA ALA A 37 4.26 4.83 9.06
C ALA A 37 4.99 5.75 8.05
N PHE A 38 6.27 5.46 7.77
CA PHE A 38 7.11 6.26 6.89
C PHE A 38 7.90 5.35 5.93
N PRO A 39 7.25 4.72 4.94
CA PRO A 39 7.95 3.88 3.96
C PRO A 39 8.86 4.71 3.02
N GLY A 40 8.70 6.04 3.01
CA GLY A 40 9.40 6.95 2.09
C GLY A 40 8.54 7.32 0.89
N SER A 41 8.88 8.41 0.19
CA SER A 41 8.10 8.84 -0.98
C SER A 41 8.17 7.77 -2.08
N GLY A 42 7.01 7.28 -2.52
CA GLY A 42 6.89 6.30 -3.61
C GLY A 42 7.04 4.83 -3.19
N HIS A 43 7.25 4.54 -1.90
CA HIS A 43 7.32 3.16 -1.42
C HIS A 43 5.96 2.76 -0.81
N LEU A 44 5.43 1.63 -1.29
CA LEU A 44 4.24 0.99 -0.71
C LEU A 44 4.61 0.34 0.62
N THR A 45 3.64 0.23 1.54
CA THR A 45 3.84 -0.66 2.68
C THR A 45 3.98 -2.12 2.19
N PRO A 46 4.61 -3.03 2.95
CA PRO A 46 4.71 -4.44 2.57
C PRO A 46 3.35 -5.06 2.20
N VAL A 47 2.30 -4.70 2.96
CA VAL A 47 0.91 -5.13 2.70
C VAL A 47 0.36 -4.57 1.38
N GLU A 48 0.65 -3.30 1.08
CA GLU A 48 0.21 -2.67 -0.17
C GLU A 48 0.94 -3.26 -1.39
N GLU A 49 2.22 -3.61 -1.24
CA GLU A 49 2.99 -4.28 -2.27
C GLU A 49 2.49 -5.72 -2.52
N GLU A 50 2.22 -6.48 -1.46
CA GLU A 50 1.61 -7.81 -1.56
C GLU A 50 0.24 -7.76 -2.24
N LEU A 51 -0.59 -6.78 -1.87
CA LEU A 51 -1.90 -6.56 -2.50
C LEU A 51 -1.77 -6.24 -4.01
N ARG A 52 -0.74 -5.48 -4.39
CA ARG A 52 -0.44 -5.16 -5.80
C ARG A 52 -0.08 -6.42 -6.57
N GLN A 53 0.77 -7.27 -6.02
CA GLN A 53 1.17 -8.54 -6.65
C GLN A 53 -0.03 -9.49 -6.80
N LEU A 54 -0.79 -9.69 -5.72
CA LEU A 54 -1.99 -10.55 -5.75
C LEU A 54 -3.00 -10.09 -6.81
N ARG A 55 -3.22 -8.78 -6.96
CA ARG A 55 -4.11 -8.25 -8.00
C ARG A 55 -3.59 -8.51 -9.42
N ALA A 56 -2.27 -8.42 -9.62
CA ALA A 56 -1.66 -8.73 -10.91
C ALA A 56 -1.80 -10.22 -11.25
N ASP A 57 -1.58 -11.10 -10.26
CA ASP A 57 -1.73 -12.55 -10.43
C ASP A 57 -3.17 -12.96 -10.70
N VAL A 58 -4.14 -12.42 -9.96
CA VAL A 58 -5.57 -12.68 -10.21
C VAL A 58 -5.94 -12.30 -11.64
N LYS A 59 -5.53 -11.10 -12.10
CA LYS A 59 -5.80 -10.66 -13.47
C LYS A 59 -5.18 -11.60 -14.50
N ARG A 60 -3.96 -12.07 -14.27
CA ARG A 60 -3.29 -13.03 -15.16
C ARG A 60 -4.05 -14.36 -15.22
N LEU A 61 -4.42 -14.91 -14.06
CA LEU A 61 -5.16 -16.17 -13.96
C LEU A 61 -6.54 -16.09 -14.61
N GLU A 62 -7.25 -14.96 -14.48
CA GLU A 62 -8.52 -14.73 -15.15
C GLU A 62 -8.36 -14.76 -16.67
N MET A 63 -7.33 -14.11 -17.21
CA MET A 63 -7.02 -14.14 -18.64
C MET A 63 -6.70 -15.56 -19.13
N GLU A 64 -5.85 -16.30 -18.40
CA GLU A 64 -5.51 -17.69 -18.73
C GLU A 64 -6.75 -18.59 -18.75
N ARG A 65 -7.61 -18.48 -17.73
CA ARG A 65 -8.88 -19.22 -17.66
C ARG A 65 -9.79 -18.90 -18.84
N ASP A 66 -9.90 -17.62 -19.19
CA ASP A 66 -10.77 -17.19 -20.30
C ASP A 66 -10.26 -17.66 -21.66
N ILE A 67 -8.94 -17.69 -21.87
CA ILE A 67 -8.33 -18.28 -23.07
C ILE A 67 -8.68 -19.77 -23.15
N LEU A 68 -8.51 -20.50 -22.04
CA LEU A 68 -8.79 -21.93 -22.01
C LEU A 68 -10.28 -22.21 -22.28
N ASN A 69 -11.17 -21.46 -21.63
CA ASN A 69 -12.62 -21.59 -21.85
C ASN A 69 -13.01 -21.34 -23.31
N LYS A 70 -12.44 -20.31 -23.95
CA LYS A 70 -12.68 -20.03 -25.36
C LYS A 70 -12.19 -21.15 -26.27
N ALA A 71 -11.02 -21.73 -25.97
CA ALA A 71 -10.49 -22.87 -26.71
C ALA A 71 -11.43 -24.09 -26.56
N THR A 72 -11.84 -24.42 -25.33
CA THR A 72 -12.78 -25.53 -25.06
C THR A 72 -14.10 -25.33 -25.81
N ALA A 73 -14.68 -24.13 -25.79
CA ALA A 73 -15.92 -23.82 -26.51
C ALA A 73 -15.78 -24.00 -28.02
N PHE A 74 -14.65 -23.59 -28.60
CA PHE A 74 -14.34 -23.81 -30.00
C PHE A 74 -14.29 -25.29 -30.33
N PHE A 75 -13.54 -26.09 -29.56
CA PHE A 75 -13.42 -27.53 -29.81
C PHE A 75 -14.75 -28.27 -29.68
N VAL A 76 -15.58 -27.94 -28.67
CA VAL A 76 -16.92 -28.53 -28.52
C VAL A 76 -17.81 -28.23 -29.73
N THR A 77 -17.68 -27.04 -30.33
CA THR A 77 -18.47 -26.65 -31.51
C THR A 77 -17.97 -27.35 -32.79
N GLN A 78 -16.67 -27.65 -32.91
CA GLN A 78 -16.10 -28.32 -34.09
C GLN A 78 -16.31 -29.84 -34.10
N MET A 79 -16.62 -30.45 -32.95
CA MET A 79 -16.82 -31.91 -32.81
C MET A 79 -18.29 -32.35 -32.95
N ASN A 80 -19.22 -31.39 -33.06
CA ASN A 80 -20.64 -31.61 -33.40
C ASN A 80 -20.90 -31.29 -34.87
#